data_AF-A0A095Z7T9-F1
#
_entry.id   AF-A0A095Z7T9-F1
#
_cell.length_a   1.000
_cell.length_b   1.000
_cell.length_c   1.000
_cell.angle_alpha   90.00
_cell.angle_beta   90.00
_cell.angle_gamma   90.00
#
_symmetry.space_group_name_H-M   'P 1'
#
loop_
_entity.id
_entity.type
_entity.pdbx_description
1 polymer ?
#
loop_
_entity_poly.entity_id
_entity_poly.type
_entity_poly.pdbx_seq_one_letter_code
_entity_poly.pdbx_strand_id
1 'polypeptide(L)'
;MTRRKRNYSSRKTEQTDRIRPLRESQIKIIKDELTPREIARKKRAKRERERVYKRRRMTLTILGLLLVIIPSFLIIKRLNTYAKTGYPNFRDKVLKDLSTTAFVSSTEGRSLTSAEKNSDFDILYKNIIRNFAIDKSNTESFDEFTKKSEEYRKKITGSKTDQDFFLLLGEYLSLLNDSYTKILDKDSYTDLFNYYKNKSGSPMKEILENPQVVNRYKRIINEKNVNESSVGIENGYILRISLPNFRVNDIKKTIDEVIKSVTAAPGISTMVIDLSDNNSLNNLFVNEFAKYFIHQDYSKDDLIFYRGNLLENTLKDIKADENSAYKTAFVKNLTSKYKDKIDYFDLNPYMYYDQISLNIKKDSTFASRNIYILTNANTANEAIKLASILKESSNAFVVKNALDPNPTAQDRIYEFPPSLFVLDHSGLIISLNTARAERPNRYLEYNQRINSKYPISSMLSIAG
;
A
#
# COMPACT_ATOMS: atom_id res chain seq x y z
N MET A 1 -82.97 18.37 -17.71
CA MET A 1 -81.51 18.26 -17.50
C MET A 1 -81.23 18.14 -16.00
N THR A 2 -80.30 17.23 -15.65
CA THR A 2 -79.43 17.19 -14.45
C THR A 2 -80.00 17.02 -13.02
N ARG A 3 -80.14 15.75 -12.63
CA ARG A 3 -79.49 15.00 -11.51
C ARG A 3 -79.00 15.69 -10.21
N ARG A 4 -79.34 14.98 -9.11
CA ARG A 4 -78.61 14.62 -7.84
C ARG A 4 -78.85 15.51 -6.60
N LYS A 5 -79.59 14.99 -5.58
CA LYS A 5 -79.21 14.12 -4.41
C LYS A 5 -78.78 14.99 -3.21
N ARG A 6 -79.25 14.87 -1.96
CA ARG A 6 -79.83 13.78 -1.14
C ARG A 6 -80.69 14.37 -0.01
N ASN A 7 -81.76 13.67 0.36
CA ASN A 7 -82.56 13.83 1.59
C ASN A 7 -81.97 13.00 2.75
N TYR A 8 -82.28 13.40 4.00
CA TYR A 8 -82.97 12.64 5.08
C TYR A 8 -82.81 13.39 6.43
N SER A 9 -83.78 14.25 6.80
CA SER A 9 -84.87 14.06 7.80
C SER A 9 -84.41 14.14 9.27
N SER A 10 -84.61 15.26 10.00
CA SER A 10 -85.80 15.68 10.79
C SER A 10 -86.13 14.73 11.95
N ARG A 11 -86.32 15.15 13.21
CA ARG A 11 -87.33 16.12 13.66
C ARG A 11 -87.13 16.53 15.14
N LYS A 12 -87.41 17.81 15.46
CA LYS A 12 -87.85 18.33 16.78
C LYS A 12 -89.21 17.68 17.17
N THR A 13 -89.71 17.71 18.41
CA THR A 13 -90.35 18.85 19.14
C THR A 13 -90.77 18.32 20.53
N GLU A 14 -90.48 19.03 21.64
CA GLU A 14 -91.32 20.02 22.38
C GLU A 14 -92.27 19.48 23.45
N GLN A 15 -92.40 20.32 24.48
CA GLN A 15 -93.06 20.20 25.77
C GLN A 15 -94.60 20.31 25.70
N THR A 16 -95.26 19.92 26.80
CA THR A 16 -96.17 20.78 27.61
C THR A 16 -96.66 19.94 28.82
N ASP A 17 -96.25 20.27 30.05
CA ASP A 17 -96.89 21.18 31.02
C ASP A 17 -98.00 20.55 31.87
N ARG A 18 -97.83 20.59 33.21
CA ARG A 18 -98.74 21.27 34.16
C ARG A 18 -98.34 21.07 35.64
N ILE A 19 -97.75 22.14 36.19
CA ILE A 19 -98.05 22.86 37.45
C ILE A 19 -98.69 22.08 38.63
N ARG A 20 -98.01 22.01 39.78
CA ARG A 20 -98.40 22.73 41.03
C ARG A 20 -97.35 22.64 42.16
N PRO A 21 -97.29 23.65 43.06
CA PRO A 21 -96.20 23.88 44.00
C PRO A 21 -96.60 23.60 45.47
N LEU A 22 -95.62 23.35 46.36
CA LEU A 22 -95.28 24.20 47.52
C LEU A 22 -94.13 23.56 48.31
N ARG A 23 -93.23 24.43 48.79
CA ARG A 23 -92.01 24.14 49.53
C ARG A 23 -92.29 24.04 51.03
N GLU A 24 -91.52 23.19 51.72
CA GLU A 24 -90.81 23.56 52.95
C GLU A 24 -89.57 22.67 53.16
N SER A 25 -88.63 23.20 53.95
CA SER A 25 -87.18 23.03 53.88
C SER A 25 -86.56 21.92 54.76
N GLN A 26 -85.64 21.16 54.15
CA GLN A 26 -84.25 20.84 54.58
C GLN A 26 -83.99 20.35 56.04
N ILE A 27 -83.25 19.29 56.38
CA ILE A 27 -82.21 18.45 55.73
C ILE A 27 -82.06 17.11 56.53
N LYS A 28 -81.53 16.06 55.86
CA LYS A 28 -80.81 14.83 56.34
C LYS A 28 -81.65 13.65 56.85
N ILE A 29 -81.47 12.39 56.43
CA ILE A 29 -80.43 11.67 55.64
C ILE A 29 -81.19 10.72 54.69
N ILE A 30 -80.94 10.79 53.38
CA ILE A 30 -81.48 9.80 52.43
C ILE A 30 -80.51 8.63 52.40
N LYS A 31 -80.94 7.46 52.90
CA LYS A 31 -80.37 6.18 52.46
C LYS A 31 -81.07 5.83 51.16
N ASP A 32 -80.38 6.00 50.03
CA ASP A 32 -80.86 5.47 48.76
C ASP A 32 -80.93 3.94 48.85
N GLU A 33 -82.12 3.40 49.07
CA GLU A 33 -82.38 1.97 48.93
C GLU A 33 -82.34 1.62 47.44
N LEU A 34 -81.18 1.18 46.98
CA LEU A 34 -80.97 0.66 45.63
C LEU A 34 -81.94 -0.51 45.36
N THR A 35 -82.63 -0.47 44.22
CA THR A 35 -83.52 -1.56 43.83
C THR A 35 -82.75 -2.89 43.67
N PRO A 36 -83.38 -4.07 43.85
CA PRO A 36 -82.70 -5.37 43.73
C PRO A 36 -81.95 -5.56 42.40
N ARG A 37 -82.47 -4.95 41.31
CA ARG A 37 -81.83 -4.93 39.98
C ARG A 37 -80.56 -4.07 39.94
N GLU A 38 -80.51 -2.95 40.64
CA GLU A 38 -79.33 -2.08 40.71
C GLU A 38 -78.24 -2.66 41.62
N ILE A 39 -78.63 -3.31 42.73
CA ILE A 39 -77.71 -4.09 43.58
C ILE A 39 -77.10 -5.24 42.77
N ALA A 40 -77.89 -5.95 41.96
CA ALA A 40 -77.41 -7.02 41.09
C ALA A 40 -76.47 -6.50 39.98
N ARG A 41 -76.75 -5.35 39.36
CA ARG A 41 -75.86 -4.70 38.38
C ARG A 41 -74.54 -4.25 39.01
N LYS A 42 -74.57 -3.60 40.18
CA LYS A 42 -73.34 -3.22 40.92
C LYS A 42 -72.53 -4.44 41.36
N LYS A 43 -73.18 -5.52 41.82
CA LYS A 43 -72.49 -6.79 42.14
C LYS A 43 -71.87 -7.45 40.90
N ARG A 44 -72.53 -7.43 39.73
CA ARG A 44 -71.95 -7.93 38.46
C ARG A 44 -70.77 -7.08 38.00
N ALA A 45 -70.91 -5.75 38.01
CA ALA A 45 -69.83 -4.83 37.65
C ALA A 45 -68.61 -4.95 38.60
N LYS A 46 -68.84 -5.14 39.91
CA LYS A 46 -67.77 -5.41 40.88
C LYS A 46 -67.07 -6.74 40.62
N ARG A 47 -67.82 -7.81 40.32
CA ARG A 47 -67.27 -9.12 39.95
C ARG A 47 -66.50 -9.10 38.63
N GLU A 48 -66.94 -8.32 37.64
CA GLU A 48 -66.21 -8.13 36.39
C GLU A 48 -64.91 -7.35 36.61
N ARG A 49 -64.93 -6.27 37.40
CA ARG A 49 -63.71 -5.54 37.77
C ARG A 49 -62.73 -6.42 38.56
N GLU A 50 -63.22 -7.25 39.48
CA GLU A 50 -62.40 -8.24 40.20
C GLU A 50 -61.83 -9.32 39.26
N ARG A 51 -62.59 -9.79 38.27
CA ARG A 51 -62.11 -10.75 37.25
C ARG A 51 -61.05 -10.14 36.34
N VAL A 52 -61.24 -8.90 35.88
CA VAL A 52 -60.26 -8.19 35.05
C VAL A 52 -59.00 -7.90 35.86
N TYR A 53 -59.13 -7.50 37.13
CA TYR A 53 -58.00 -7.29 38.02
C TYR A 53 -57.22 -8.58 38.30
N LYS A 54 -57.92 -9.69 38.60
CA LYS A 54 -57.29 -11.02 38.76
C LYS A 54 -56.59 -11.48 37.48
N ARG A 55 -57.19 -11.27 36.30
CA ARG A 55 -56.56 -11.58 35.01
C ARG A 55 -55.29 -10.75 34.81
N ARG A 56 -55.35 -9.42 34.94
CA ARG A 56 -54.18 -8.54 34.81
C ARG A 56 -53.08 -8.88 35.81
N ARG A 57 -53.44 -9.20 37.05
CA ARG A 57 -52.49 -9.64 38.07
C ARG A 57 -51.83 -10.96 37.67
N MET A 58 -52.60 -11.96 37.21
CA MET A 58 -52.04 -13.20 36.66
C MET A 58 -51.11 -12.94 35.48
N THR A 59 -51.49 -12.08 34.54
CA THR A 59 -50.65 -11.75 33.37
C THR A 59 -49.34 -11.09 33.80
N LEU A 60 -49.39 -10.17 34.77
CA LEU A 60 -48.20 -9.53 35.33
C LEU A 60 -47.30 -10.52 36.09
N THR A 61 -47.88 -11.45 36.85
CA THR A 61 -47.11 -12.49 37.53
C THR A 61 -46.42 -13.42 36.52
N ILE A 62 -47.10 -13.78 35.43
CA ILE A 62 -46.53 -14.60 34.35
C ILE A 62 -45.39 -13.84 33.63
N LEU A 63 -45.59 -12.54 33.34
CA LEU A 63 -44.54 -11.70 32.75
C LEU A 63 -43.33 -11.54 33.67
N GLY A 64 -43.55 -11.37 34.97
CA GLY A 64 -42.48 -11.33 35.97
C GLY A 64 -41.72 -12.65 36.07
N LEU A 65 -42.44 -13.79 36.06
CA LEU A 65 -41.83 -15.12 36.00
C LEU A 65 -41.02 -15.32 34.72
N LEU A 66 -41.50 -14.88 33.55
CA LEU A 66 -40.75 -14.94 32.30
C LEU A 66 -39.48 -14.07 32.34
N LEU A 67 -39.54 -12.88 32.94
CA LEU A 67 -38.37 -12.01 33.11
C LEU A 67 -37.30 -12.61 34.02
N VAL A 68 -37.65 -13.52 34.93
CA VAL A 68 -36.67 -14.24 35.76
C VAL A 68 -36.23 -15.52 35.07
N ILE A 69 -37.16 -16.31 34.53
CA ILE A 69 -36.89 -17.64 33.96
C ILE A 69 -36.09 -17.54 32.67
N ILE A 70 -36.37 -16.57 31.77
CA ILE A 70 -35.66 -16.46 30.49
C ILE A 70 -34.16 -16.16 30.69
N PRO A 71 -33.73 -15.14 31.46
CA PRO A 71 -32.32 -14.93 31.71
C PRO A 71 -31.70 -16.04 32.55
N SER A 72 -32.41 -16.60 33.53
CA SER A 72 -31.93 -17.75 34.31
C SER A 72 -31.70 -18.98 33.42
N PHE A 73 -32.59 -19.25 32.47
CA PHE A 73 -32.46 -20.34 31.50
C PHE A 73 -31.34 -20.07 30.50
N LEU A 74 -31.11 -18.83 30.07
CA LEU A 74 -29.96 -18.47 29.23
C LEU A 74 -28.63 -18.62 29.98
N ILE A 75 -28.58 -18.25 31.26
CA ILE A 75 -27.40 -18.43 32.13
C ILE A 75 -27.16 -19.92 32.39
N ILE A 76 -28.19 -20.68 32.75
CA ILE A 76 -28.10 -22.13 32.98
C ILE A 76 -27.75 -22.86 31.67
N LYS A 77 -28.29 -22.46 30.51
CA LYS A 77 -27.91 -23.03 29.21
C LYS A 77 -26.44 -22.71 28.87
N ARG A 78 -25.92 -21.57 29.30
CA ARG A 78 -24.51 -21.18 29.14
C ARG A 78 -23.57 -21.88 30.13
N LEU A 79 -24.06 -22.24 31.33
CA LEU A 79 -23.29 -22.95 32.37
C LEU A 79 -23.37 -24.48 32.23
N ASN A 80 -24.50 -25.01 31.75
CA ASN A 80 -24.76 -26.44 31.53
C ASN A 80 -24.69 -26.85 30.05
N THR A 81 -24.17 -25.98 29.16
CA THR A 81 -23.57 -26.52 27.94
C THR A 81 -22.32 -27.23 28.40
N TYR A 82 -22.43 -28.55 28.56
CA TYR A 82 -21.31 -29.45 28.66
C TYR A 82 -20.24 -28.97 27.68
N ALA A 83 -19.11 -28.54 28.21
CA ALA A 83 -17.90 -28.38 27.43
C ALA A 83 -17.79 -29.68 26.62
N LYS A 84 -17.95 -29.60 25.30
CA LYS A 84 -17.55 -30.67 24.41
C LYS A 84 -16.13 -30.99 24.85
N THR A 85 -15.91 -32.19 25.39
CA THR A 85 -14.59 -32.74 25.64
C THR A 85 -13.91 -32.81 24.29
N GLY A 86 -13.24 -31.72 23.94
CA GLY A 86 -12.90 -31.37 22.58
C GLY A 86 -11.96 -30.20 22.60
N TYR A 87 -10.69 -30.53 22.86
CA TYR A 87 -9.47 -29.75 22.68
C TYR A 87 -9.35 -28.41 23.45
N PRO A 88 -8.20 -28.14 24.11
CA PRO A 88 -8.03 -26.94 24.94
C PRO A 88 -8.09 -25.63 24.14
N ASN A 89 -8.68 -24.58 24.73
CA ASN A 89 -8.65 -23.19 24.23
C ASN A 89 -7.23 -22.64 23.95
N PHE A 90 -6.21 -23.25 24.57
CA PHE A 90 -4.81 -22.96 24.26
C PHE A 90 -4.48 -23.30 22.81
N ARG A 91 -4.98 -24.44 22.29
CA ARG A 91 -4.78 -24.83 20.90
C ARG A 91 -5.52 -23.88 19.97
N ASP A 92 -6.70 -23.35 20.27
CA ASP A 92 -7.35 -22.41 19.36
C ASP A 92 -6.72 -21.01 19.40
N LYS A 93 -6.16 -20.58 20.55
CA LYS A 93 -5.31 -19.39 20.59
C LYS A 93 -4.01 -19.60 19.82
N VAL A 94 -3.37 -20.75 20.01
CA VAL A 94 -2.13 -21.15 19.33
C VAL A 94 -2.39 -21.44 17.86
N LEU A 95 -3.51 -22.03 17.45
CA LEU A 95 -3.91 -22.27 16.06
C LEU A 95 -4.40 -20.99 15.41
N LYS A 96 -4.99 -20.05 16.15
CA LYS A 96 -5.32 -18.72 15.61
C LYS A 96 -4.04 -17.91 15.40
N ASP A 97 -3.11 -17.94 16.36
CA ASP A 97 -1.76 -17.37 16.17
C ASP A 97 -1.00 -18.08 15.03
N LEU A 98 -1.00 -19.42 14.97
CA LEU A 98 -0.39 -20.27 13.92
C LEU A 98 -1.16 -20.34 12.60
N SER A 99 -2.38 -19.80 12.52
CA SER A 99 -3.12 -19.67 11.26
C SER A 99 -3.08 -18.24 10.74
N THR A 100 -2.83 -17.25 11.61
CA THR A 100 -2.39 -15.92 11.18
C THR A 100 -0.91 -15.88 10.82
N THR A 101 -0.07 -16.70 11.47
CA THR A 101 1.27 -17.04 11.00
C THR A 101 1.18 -18.46 10.47
N ALA A 102 0.72 -18.65 9.22
CA ALA A 102 0.89 -19.94 8.53
C ALA A 102 2.29 -20.46 8.89
N PHE A 103 2.40 -21.65 9.48
CA PHE A 103 3.70 -22.23 9.85
C PHE A 103 4.57 -22.25 8.60
N VAL A 104 5.34 -21.18 8.37
CA VAL A 104 6.39 -21.15 7.38
C VAL A 104 7.49 -21.95 8.04
N SER A 105 7.41 -23.28 7.88
CA SER A 105 8.51 -24.15 8.25
C SER A 105 9.77 -23.61 7.60
N SER A 106 10.87 -23.54 8.34
CA SER A 106 12.17 -23.18 7.76
C SER A 106 12.41 -24.02 6.51
N THR A 107 12.51 -23.37 5.35
CA THR A 107 12.86 -24.05 4.09
C THR A 107 14.37 -24.30 4.01
N GLU A 108 15.05 -24.18 5.14
CA GLU A 108 16.49 -24.27 5.28
C GLU A 108 16.98 -25.68 4.90
N GLY A 109 17.46 -25.80 3.66
CA GLY A 109 18.14 -26.99 3.17
C GLY A 109 17.26 -27.92 2.34
N ARG A 110 16.00 -27.55 2.07
CA ARG A 110 15.11 -28.27 1.15
C ARG A 110 14.52 -27.33 0.10
N SER A 111 14.06 -27.89 -1.01
CA SER A 111 13.26 -27.16 -1.99
C SER A 111 11.85 -26.87 -1.47
N LEU A 112 11.25 -25.82 -2.01
CA LEU A 112 9.85 -25.47 -1.77
C LEU A 112 8.93 -26.55 -2.33
N THR A 113 7.91 -26.92 -1.55
CA THR A 113 6.83 -27.79 -2.03
C THR A 113 5.93 -27.03 -3.02
N SER A 114 5.20 -27.75 -3.87
CA SER A 114 4.23 -27.11 -4.78
C SER A 114 3.18 -26.29 -4.05
N ALA A 115 2.80 -26.67 -2.82
CA ALA A 115 1.86 -25.91 -2.00
C ALA A 115 2.46 -24.56 -1.54
N GLU A 116 3.72 -24.56 -1.10
CA GLU A 116 4.44 -23.34 -0.71
C GLU A 116 4.64 -22.38 -1.89
N LYS A 117 5.02 -22.92 -3.06
CA LYS A 117 5.16 -22.12 -4.30
C LYS A 117 3.84 -21.49 -4.72
N ASN A 118 2.74 -22.23 -4.64
CA ASN A 118 1.40 -21.71 -4.94
C ASN A 118 0.93 -20.67 -3.91
N SER A 119 1.24 -20.87 -2.62
CA SER A 119 0.96 -19.90 -1.56
C SER A 119 1.69 -18.57 -1.82
N ASP A 120 2.98 -18.64 -2.13
CA ASP A 120 3.78 -17.46 -2.50
C ASP A 120 3.25 -16.79 -3.77
N PHE A 121 2.83 -17.57 -4.78
CA PHE A 121 2.23 -17.01 -5.98
C PHE A 121 0.89 -16.30 -5.69
N ASP A 122 0.05 -16.86 -4.82
CA ASP A 122 -1.20 -16.22 -4.39
C ASP A 122 -0.92 -14.90 -3.64
N ILE A 123 0.13 -14.86 -2.81
CA ILE A 123 0.60 -13.63 -2.13
C ILE A 123 1.08 -12.61 -3.18
N LEU A 124 1.91 -13.03 -4.13
CA LEU A 124 2.40 -12.19 -5.21
C LEU A 124 1.23 -11.57 -5.98
N TYR A 125 0.37 -12.40 -6.55
CA TYR A 125 -0.77 -11.97 -7.35
C TYR A 125 -1.66 -10.99 -6.58
N LYS A 126 -2.02 -11.33 -5.34
CA LYS A 126 -2.85 -10.48 -4.48
C LYS A 126 -2.20 -9.12 -4.22
N ASN A 127 -0.90 -9.07 -3.96
CA ASN A 127 -0.20 -7.81 -3.70
C ASN A 127 -0.08 -6.94 -4.96
N ILE A 128 0.23 -7.54 -6.13
CA ILE A 128 0.27 -6.80 -7.40
C ILE A 128 -1.11 -6.22 -7.73
N ILE A 129 -2.16 -7.03 -7.69
CA ILE A 129 -3.52 -6.59 -8.01
C ILE A 129 -3.99 -5.45 -7.10
N ARG A 130 -3.57 -5.44 -5.84
CA ARG A 130 -4.01 -4.44 -4.85
C ARG A 130 -3.19 -3.17 -4.81
N ASN A 131 -1.91 -3.22 -5.22
CA ASN A 131 -0.98 -2.13 -4.95
C ASN A 131 -0.25 -1.62 -6.20
N PHE A 132 -0.19 -2.36 -7.30
CA PHE A 132 0.50 -1.89 -8.51
C PHE A 132 -0.17 -0.63 -9.06
N ALA A 133 0.63 0.41 -9.28
CA ALA A 133 0.15 1.66 -9.82
C ALA A 133 -0.20 1.52 -11.31
N ILE A 134 -1.44 1.85 -11.66
CA ILE A 134 -1.99 1.74 -13.01
C ILE A 134 -2.14 3.14 -13.61
N ASP A 135 -1.64 3.32 -14.82
CA ASP A 135 -1.85 4.48 -15.65
C ASP A 135 -2.20 4.07 -17.08
N LYS A 136 -2.46 5.05 -17.94
CA LYS A 136 -2.80 4.80 -19.34
C LYS A 136 -1.72 4.03 -20.11
N SER A 137 -0.45 4.17 -19.73
CA SER A 137 0.68 3.55 -20.44
C SER A 137 0.91 2.08 -20.06
N ASN A 138 0.40 1.62 -18.91
CA ASN A 138 0.61 0.24 -18.44
C ASN A 138 -0.68 -0.57 -18.21
N THR A 139 -1.85 0.00 -18.53
CA THR A 139 -3.15 -0.68 -18.33
C THR A 139 -3.22 -1.99 -19.11
N GLU A 140 -2.78 -2.02 -20.37
CA GLU A 140 -2.78 -3.25 -21.19
C GLU A 140 -1.89 -4.35 -20.61
N SER A 141 -0.69 -3.99 -20.16
CA SER A 141 0.25 -4.90 -19.50
C SER A 141 -0.30 -5.43 -18.16
N PHE A 142 -0.98 -4.58 -17.38
CA PHE A 142 -1.64 -4.99 -16.14
C PHE A 142 -2.82 -5.95 -16.39
N ASP A 143 -3.59 -5.73 -17.45
CA ASP A 143 -4.67 -6.61 -17.86
C ASP A 143 -4.13 -7.96 -18.36
N GLU A 144 -3.02 -7.95 -19.12
CA GLU A 144 -2.34 -9.18 -19.54
C GLU A 144 -1.83 -9.99 -18.35
N PHE A 145 -1.15 -9.33 -17.40
CA PHE A 145 -0.71 -9.95 -16.15
C PHE A 145 -1.89 -10.63 -15.44
N THR A 146 -3.03 -9.93 -15.31
CA THR A 146 -4.22 -10.45 -14.65
C THR A 146 -4.79 -11.68 -15.38
N LYS A 147 -4.88 -11.62 -16.72
CA LYS A 147 -5.40 -12.71 -17.55
C LYS A 147 -4.52 -13.97 -17.53
N LYS A 148 -3.20 -13.80 -17.43
CA LYS A 148 -2.22 -14.91 -17.42
C LYS A 148 -2.03 -15.58 -16.06
N SER A 149 -2.66 -15.07 -15.00
CA SER A 149 -2.53 -15.60 -13.62
C SER A 149 -2.77 -17.11 -13.51
N GLU A 150 -3.87 -17.63 -14.06
CA GLU A 150 -4.20 -19.06 -14.02
C GLU A 150 -3.25 -19.94 -14.82
N GLU A 151 -2.71 -19.42 -15.93
CA GLU A 151 -1.68 -20.12 -16.72
C GLU A 151 -0.39 -20.26 -15.91
N TYR A 152 0.09 -19.16 -15.31
CA TYR A 152 1.30 -19.17 -14.50
C TYR A 152 1.14 -19.97 -13.22
N ARG A 153 -0.04 -19.96 -12.60
CA ARG A 153 -0.35 -20.84 -11.46
C ARG A 153 -0.13 -22.31 -11.79
N LYS A 154 -0.57 -22.76 -12.98
CA LYS A 154 -0.35 -24.13 -13.45
C LYS A 154 1.14 -24.43 -13.68
N LYS A 155 1.86 -23.51 -14.33
CA LYS A 155 3.32 -23.62 -14.54
C LYS A 155 4.08 -23.73 -13.21
N ILE A 156 3.72 -22.90 -12.23
CA ILE A 156 4.31 -22.88 -10.89
C ILE A 156 4.02 -24.18 -10.14
N THR A 157 2.77 -24.67 -10.21
CA THR A 157 2.40 -25.97 -9.61
C THR A 157 3.26 -27.11 -10.16
N GLY A 158 3.54 -27.08 -11.47
CA GLY A 158 4.39 -28.07 -12.16
C GLY A 158 5.90 -27.84 -12.03
N SER A 159 6.34 -26.72 -11.44
CA SER A 159 7.77 -26.41 -11.30
C SER A 159 8.44 -27.34 -10.29
N LYS A 160 9.56 -27.96 -10.70
CA LYS A 160 10.24 -28.96 -9.87
C LYS A 160 11.25 -28.33 -8.93
N THR A 161 11.98 -27.32 -9.39
CA THR A 161 13.04 -26.69 -8.61
C THR A 161 12.65 -25.30 -8.10
N ASP A 162 13.40 -24.79 -7.12
CA ASP A 162 13.31 -23.40 -6.66
C ASP A 162 13.80 -22.42 -7.73
N GLN A 163 14.74 -22.84 -8.57
CA GLN A 163 15.23 -22.03 -9.69
C GLN A 163 14.15 -21.84 -10.76
N ASP A 164 13.46 -22.93 -11.14
CA ASP A 164 12.33 -22.85 -12.08
C ASP A 164 11.25 -21.92 -11.54
N PHE A 165 10.96 -22.02 -10.23
CA PHE A 165 10.01 -21.13 -9.57
C PHE A 165 10.44 -19.67 -9.66
N PHE A 166 11.70 -19.36 -9.31
CA PHE A 166 12.26 -18.01 -9.39
C PHE A 166 12.17 -17.43 -10.82
N LEU A 167 12.54 -18.22 -11.83
CA LEU A 167 12.47 -17.80 -13.23
C LEU A 167 11.01 -17.54 -13.67
N LEU A 168 10.09 -18.44 -13.35
CA LEU A 168 8.67 -18.28 -13.66
C LEU A 168 8.06 -17.04 -12.98
N LEU A 169 8.46 -16.72 -11.75
CA LEU A 169 8.04 -15.48 -11.10
C LEU A 169 8.58 -14.25 -11.82
N GLY A 170 9.85 -14.26 -12.23
CA GLY A 170 10.45 -13.17 -13.00
C GLY A 170 9.76 -12.96 -14.34
N GLU A 171 9.49 -14.04 -15.08
CA GLU A 171 8.72 -14.01 -16.33
C GLU A 171 7.28 -13.50 -16.13
N TYR A 172 6.64 -13.86 -15.01
CA TYR A 172 5.30 -13.40 -14.73
C TYR A 172 5.27 -11.90 -14.40
N LEU A 173 6.23 -11.42 -13.60
CA LEU A 173 6.38 -10.00 -13.27
C LEU A 173 6.71 -9.15 -14.50
N SER A 174 7.49 -9.69 -15.45
CA SER A 174 7.85 -8.95 -16.67
C SER A 174 6.65 -8.65 -17.58
N LEU A 175 5.53 -9.38 -17.43
CA LEU A 175 4.27 -9.06 -18.12
C LEU A 175 3.74 -7.66 -17.78
N LEU A 176 4.09 -7.12 -16.60
CA LEU A 176 3.73 -5.75 -16.22
C LEU A 176 4.47 -4.67 -17.01
N ASN A 177 5.55 -5.05 -17.71
CA ASN A 177 6.42 -4.13 -18.46
C ASN A 177 6.90 -2.93 -17.62
N ASP A 178 7.24 -3.20 -16.35
CA ASP A 178 7.64 -2.19 -15.36
C ASP A 178 8.96 -2.62 -14.70
N SER A 179 10.02 -1.85 -14.96
CA SER A 179 11.38 -2.17 -14.50
C SER A 179 11.58 -2.01 -12.99
N TYR A 180 10.66 -1.31 -12.29
CA TYR A 180 10.62 -1.20 -10.82
C TYR A 180 9.96 -2.40 -10.15
N THR A 181 9.23 -3.21 -10.91
CA THR A 181 8.45 -4.32 -10.38
C THR A 181 9.15 -5.65 -10.68
N LYS A 182 10.10 -6.00 -9.82
CA LYS A 182 10.94 -7.21 -9.98
C LYS A 182 11.26 -7.86 -8.64
N ILE A 183 11.82 -9.07 -8.69
CA ILE A 183 12.44 -9.68 -7.51
C ILE A 183 13.67 -8.87 -7.15
N LEU A 184 13.80 -8.48 -5.87
CA LEU A 184 14.91 -7.68 -5.38
C LEU A 184 16.21 -8.49 -5.47
N ASP A 185 17.24 -7.90 -6.07
CA ASP A 185 18.55 -8.52 -6.17
C ASP A 185 19.31 -8.48 -4.82
N LYS A 186 20.36 -9.29 -4.72
CA LYS A 186 21.10 -9.47 -3.48
C LYS A 186 21.90 -8.24 -3.06
N ASP A 187 22.41 -7.45 -4.01
CA ASP A 187 23.19 -6.25 -3.69
C ASP A 187 22.24 -5.19 -3.11
N SER A 188 21.11 -4.93 -3.78
CA SER A 188 20.06 -4.04 -3.28
C SER A 188 19.53 -4.47 -1.91
N TYR A 189 19.29 -5.78 -1.71
CA TYR A 189 18.90 -6.31 -0.39
C TYR A 189 19.96 -6.02 0.68
N THR A 190 21.23 -6.27 0.38
CA THR A 190 22.33 -6.13 1.36
C THR A 190 22.47 -4.69 1.84
N ASP A 191 22.34 -3.73 0.94
CA ASP A 191 22.41 -2.32 1.29
C ASP A 191 21.21 -1.85 2.10
N LEU A 192 20.00 -2.24 1.69
CA LEU A 192 18.79 -1.93 2.43
C LEU A 192 18.83 -2.55 3.83
N PHE A 193 19.24 -3.82 3.94
CA PHE A 193 19.41 -4.51 5.22
C PHE A 193 20.37 -3.73 6.14
N ASN A 194 21.52 -3.32 5.60
CA ASN A 194 22.50 -2.55 6.37
C ASN A 194 22.00 -1.17 6.79
N TYR A 195 21.20 -0.51 5.96
CA TYR A 195 20.61 0.79 6.25
C TYR A 195 19.53 0.71 7.34
N TYR A 196 18.68 -0.32 7.29
CA TYR A 196 17.50 -0.43 8.16
C TYR A 196 17.72 -1.24 9.45
N LYS A 197 18.75 -2.12 9.54
CA LYS A 197 18.97 -2.99 10.73
C LYS A 197 19.00 -2.25 12.07
N ASN A 198 19.46 -1.01 12.10
CA ASN A 198 19.55 -0.20 13.32
C ASN A 198 18.35 0.75 13.52
N LYS A 199 17.37 0.78 12.61
CA LYS A 199 16.19 1.66 12.68
C LYS A 199 15.03 0.97 13.39
N SER A 200 15.01 1.06 14.72
CA SER A 200 13.94 0.48 15.54
C SER A 200 12.55 0.98 15.14
N GLY A 201 11.58 0.07 15.05
CA GLY A 201 10.20 0.41 14.67
C GLY A 201 9.99 0.69 13.18
N SER A 202 11.01 0.51 12.34
CA SER A 202 10.90 0.61 10.88
C SER A 202 10.14 -0.59 10.31
N PRO A 203 9.03 -0.40 9.56
CA PRO A 203 8.40 -1.48 8.81
C PRO A 203 9.35 -2.15 7.81
N MET A 204 10.27 -1.40 7.21
CA MET A 204 11.25 -1.97 6.29
C MET A 204 12.23 -2.90 7.01
N LYS A 205 12.62 -2.59 8.25
CA LYS A 205 13.42 -3.50 9.08
C LYS A 205 12.73 -4.85 9.28
N GLU A 206 11.43 -4.87 9.56
CA GLU A 206 10.66 -6.12 9.74
C GLU A 206 10.67 -7.00 8.48
N ILE A 207 10.59 -6.39 7.30
CA ILE A 207 10.68 -7.08 6.01
C ILE A 207 12.08 -7.66 5.80
N LEU A 208 13.12 -6.86 6.03
CA LEU A 208 14.51 -7.21 5.71
C LEU A 208 15.12 -8.20 6.72
N GLU A 209 14.72 -8.12 7.99
CA GLU A 209 15.18 -9.04 9.04
C GLU A 209 14.31 -10.30 9.18
N ASN A 210 13.29 -10.45 8.33
CA ASN A 210 12.51 -11.69 8.28
C ASN A 210 13.47 -12.90 8.14
N PRO A 211 13.43 -13.90 9.04
CA PRO A 211 14.38 -15.00 9.03
C PRO A 211 14.46 -15.76 7.70
N GLN A 212 13.33 -15.92 6.99
CA GLN A 212 13.30 -16.58 5.68
C GLN A 212 13.99 -15.75 4.62
N VAL A 213 13.78 -14.44 4.64
CA VAL A 213 14.46 -13.48 3.76
C VAL A 213 15.97 -13.54 3.99
N VAL A 214 16.41 -13.39 5.23
CA VAL A 214 17.83 -13.46 5.60
C VAL A 214 18.46 -14.76 5.10
N ASN A 215 17.79 -15.88 5.32
CA ASN A 215 18.27 -17.20 4.86
C ASN A 215 18.32 -17.31 3.33
N ARG A 216 17.29 -16.82 2.61
CA ARG A 216 17.24 -16.82 1.15
C ARG A 216 18.38 -15.99 0.56
N TYR A 217 18.55 -14.75 1.00
CA TYR A 217 19.54 -13.84 0.44
C TYR A 217 20.99 -14.18 0.81
N LYS A 218 21.22 -14.91 1.91
CA LYS A 218 22.52 -15.55 2.19
C LYS A 218 22.89 -16.62 1.14
N ARG A 219 21.89 -17.34 0.61
CA ARG A 219 22.06 -18.47 -0.31
C ARG A 219 22.03 -18.07 -1.78
N ILE A 220 21.41 -16.95 -2.12
CA ILE A 220 21.46 -16.40 -3.48
C ILE A 220 22.93 -16.15 -3.83
N ILE A 221 23.39 -16.82 -4.89
CA ILE A 221 24.73 -16.64 -5.45
C ILE A 221 24.63 -15.45 -6.42
N ASN A 222 25.46 -14.43 -6.21
CA ASN A 222 25.58 -13.35 -7.20
C ASN A 222 26.13 -13.94 -8.50
N GLU A 223 25.62 -13.47 -9.64
CA GLU A 223 26.26 -13.79 -10.91
C GLU A 223 27.76 -13.44 -10.81
N LYS A 224 28.64 -14.37 -11.19
CA LYS A 224 30.08 -14.32 -10.90
C LYS A 224 30.82 -13.09 -11.47
N ASN A 225 30.18 -12.26 -12.29
CA ASN A 225 30.77 -11.13 -12.99
C ASN A 225 29.99 -9.83 -12.74
N VAL A 226 29.66 -9.50 -11.48
CA VAL A 226 29.17 -8.14 -11.20
C VAL A 226 30.37 -7.20 -11.27
N ASN A 227 30.46 -6.42 -12.35
CA ASN A 227 31.48 -5.39 -12.51
C ASN A 227 31.47 -4.47 -11.27
N GLU A 228 32.64 -4.17 -10.73
CA GLU A 228 32.76 -3.23 -9.61
C GLU A 228 32.74 -1.79 -10.11
N SER A 229 32.31 -0.88 -9.24
CA SER A 229 32.50 0.55 -9.47
C SER A 229 33.99 0.84 -9.59
N SER A 230 34.36 1.69 -10.56
CA SER A 230 35.77 2.05 -10.79
C SER A 230 35.91 3.50 -11.19
N VAL A 231 37.05 4.07 -10.82
CA VAL A 231 37.43 5.44 -11.15
C VAL A 231 38.76 5.44 -11.88
N GLY A 232 38.85 6.19 -12.99
CA GLY A 232 40.05 6.29 -13.80
C GLY A 232 40.18 7.64 -14.48
N ILE A 233 41.36 7.90 -15.06
CA ILE A 233 41.62 9.09 -15.87
C ILE A 233 41.80 8.66 -17.32
N GLU A 234 40.97 9.23 -18.19
CA GLU A 234 41.00 9.03 -19.64
C GLU A 234 41.61 10.28 -20.30
N ASN A 235 42.45 10.09 -21.34
CA ASN A 235 43.12 11.16 -22.09
C ASN A 235 43.85 12.22 -21.22
N GLY A 236 44.25 11.86 -19.99
CA GLY A 236 44.98 12.71 -19.05
C GLY A 236 44.17 13.81 -18.34
N TYR A 237 42.95 14.12 -18.80
CA TYR A 237 42.16 15.26 -18.30
C TYR A 237 40.68 14.96 -18.07
N ILE A 238 40.19 13.76 -18.40
CA ILE A 238 38.79 13.38 -18.21
C ILE A 238 38.72 12.34 -17.10
N LEU A 239 37.97 12.64 -16.04
CA LEU A 239 37.69 11.67 -14.98
C LEU A 239 36.57 10.73 -15.44
N ARG A 240 36.82 9.42 -15.43
CA ARG A 240 35.79 8.41 -15.68
C ARG A 240 35.37 7.76 -14.38
N ILE A 241 34.06 7.70 -14.14
CA ILE A 241 33.45 6.94 -13.05
C ILE A 241 32.51 5.91 -13.68
N SER A 242 32.84 4.63 -13.55
CA SER A 242 31.99 3.52 -14.00
C SER A 242 31.15 3.02 -12.84
N LEU A 243 29.83 3.03 -13.01
CA LEU A 243 28.85 2.62 -11.99
C LEU A 243 27.92 1.55 -12.56
N PRO A 244 28.39 0.31 -12.73
CA PRO A 244 27.61 -0.79 -13.30
C PRO A 244 26.48 -1.28 -12.38
N ASN A 245 26.60 -1.05 -11.07
CA ASN A 245 25.55 -1.29 -10.08
C ASN A 245 25.66 -0.24 -8.96
N PHE A 246 24.55 0.03 -8.27
CA PHE A 246 24.51 0.96 -7.15
C PHE A 246 24.61 0.22 -5.82
N ARG A 247 25.80 0.31 -5.22
CA ARG A 247 26.15 -0.28 -3.93
C ARG A 247 26.54 0.81 -2.94
N VAL A 248 25.76 1.00 -1.89
CA VAL A 248 25.98 2.07 -0.89
C VAL A 248 27.34 1.92 -0.22
N ASN A 249 27.78 0.69 0.04
CA ASN A 249 29.09 0.42 0.64
C ASN A 249 30.27 0.83 -0.26
N ASP A 250 30.06 0.94 -1.59
CA ASP A 250 31.11 1.31 -2.53
C ASP A 250 31.30 2.83 -2.62
N ILE A 251 30.31 3.64 -2.21
CA ILE A 251 30.33 5.11 -2.36
C ILE A 251 31.59 5.70 -1.77
N LYS A 252 31.90 5.36 -0.51
CA LYS A 252 33.08 5.93 0.16
C LYS A 252 34.36 5.65 -0.62
N LYS A 253 34.55 4.39 -1.04
CA LYS A 253 35.72 3.98 -1.85
C LYS A 253 35.76 4.74 -3.16
N THR A 254 34.63 4.83 -3.88
CA THR A 254 34.53 5.56 -5.15
C THR A 254 34.86 7.04 -4.96
N ILE A 255 34.35 7.70 -3.93
CA ILE A 255 34.63 9.11 -3.65
C ILE A 255 36.09 9.32 -3.26
N ASP A 256 36.68 8.46 -2.44
CA ASP A 256 38.11 8.50 -2.10
C ASP A 256 39.00 8.34 -3.36
N GLU A 257 38.63 7.45 -4.28
CA GLU A 257 39.31 7.28 -5.57
C GLU A 257 39.15 8.49 -6.49
N VAL A 258 37.98 9.14 -6.49
CA VAL A 258 37.75 10.41 -7.19
C VAL A 258 38.68 11.49 -6.64
N ILE A 259 38.71 11.69 -5.32
CA ILE A 259 39.58 12.67 -4.65
C ILE A 259 41.05 12.44 -5.03
N LYS A 260 41.50 11.18 -4.95
CA LYS A 260 42.86 10.80 -5.34
C LYS A 260 43.16 11.15 -6.80
N SER A 261 42.24 10.87 -7.70
CA SER A 261 42.40 11.08 -9.15
C SER A 261 42.44 12.57 -9.51
N VAL A 262 41.53 13.38 -8.96
CA VAL A 262 41.50 14.83 -9.21
C VAL A 262 42.67 15.56 -8.55
N THR A 263 43.20 15.05 -7.44
CA THR A 263 44.39 15.61 -6.79
C THR A 263 45.66 15.30 -7.59
N ALA A 264 45.76 14.10 -8.16
CA ALA A 264 46.89 13.70 -9.00
C ALA A 264 46.92 14.44 -10.35
N ALA A 265 45.75 14.82 -10.88
CA ALA A 265 45.60 15.54 -12.14
C ALA A 265 44.70 16.77 -11.96
N PRO A 266 45.22 17.89 -11.41
CA PRO A 266 44.42 19.07 -11.05
C PRO A 266 43.74 19.77 -12.24
N GLY A 267 44.17 19.50 -13.47
CA GLY A 267 43.57 20.03 -14.70
C GLY A 267 42.29 19.33 -15.16
N ILE A 268 41.85 18.28 -14.46
CA ILE A 268 40.57 17.64 -14.75
C ILE A 268 39.46 18.69 -14.58
N SER A 269 38.67 18.92 -15.63
CA SER A 269 37.49 19.81 -15.64
C SER A 269 36.23 19.11 -16.13
N THR A 270 36.38 17.92 -16.74
CA THR A 270 35.32 17.11 -17.33
C THR A 270 35.28 15.73 -16.68
N MET A 271 34.07 15.20 -16.52
CA MET A 271 33.80 13.88 -15.99
C MET A 271 32.86 13.11 -16.91
N VAL A 272 33.15 11.83 -17.12
CA VAL A 272 32.24 10.85 -17.72
C VAL A 272 31.73 9.91 -16.63
N ILE A 273 30.41 9.86 -16.44
CA ILE A 273 29.74 8.89 -15.58
C ILE A 273 29.12 7.82 -16.50
N ASP A 274 29.63 6.60 -16.39
CA ASP A 274 29.19 5.45 -17.17
C ASP A 274 28.17 4.64 -16.37
N LEU A 275 26.90 4.72 -16.80
CA LEU A 275 25.75 4.02 -16.23
C LEU A 275 25.28 2.86 -17.12
N SER A 276 26.11 2.41 -18.06
CA SER A 276 25.77 1.32 -18.96
C SER A 276 25.40 0.06 -18.18
N ASP A 277 24.31 -0.60 -18.59
CA ASP A 277 23.78 -1.83 -17.98
C ASP A 277 23.31 -1.72 -16.51
N ASN A 278 23.35 -0.53 -15.91
CA ASN A 278 22.88 -0.34 -14.55
C ASN A 278 21.35 -0.24 -14.50
N ASN A 279 20.72 -1.20 -13.83
CA ASN A 279 19.27 -1.26 -13.61
C ASN A 279 18.87 -1.31 -12.12
N SER A 280 19.75 -0.82 -11.24
CA SER A 280 19.59 -0.92 -9.78
C SER A 280 18.35 -0.19 -9.26
N LEU A 281 17.83 -0.65 -8.12
CA LEU A 281 16.72 -0.04 -7.38
C LEU A 281 17.17 0.75 -6.15
N ASN A 282 18.48 0.94 -5.98
CA ASN A 282 19.05 1.50 -4.77
C ASN A 282 19.01 3.03 -4.75
N ASN A 283 17.91 3.59 -4.27
CA ASN A 283 17.71 5.04 -4.15
C ASN A 283 18.64 5.70 -3.10
N LEU A 284 19.11 4.94 -2.11
CA LEU A 284 20.03 5.44 -1.08
C LEU A 284 21.37 5.83 -1.72
N PHE A 285 21.84 5.02 -2.68
CA PHE A 285 23.05 5.31 -3.42
C PHE A 285 22.93 6.61 -4.21
N VAL A 286 21.85 6.78 -4.98
CA VAL A 286 21.64 7.97 -5.82
C VAL A 286 21.67 9.24 -4.99
N ASN A 287 20.93 9.25 -3.89
CA ASN A 287 20.80 10.41 -3.02
C ASN A 287 22.14 10.82 -2.40
N GLU A 288 22.94 9.84 -1.97
CA GLU A 288 24.24 10.09 -1.37
C GLU A 288 25.33 10.42 -2.40
N PHE A 289 25.34 9.73 -3.55
CA PHE A 289 26.34 9.96 -4.61
C PHE A 289 26.16 11.31 -5.30
N ALA A 290 24.92 11.69 -5.61
CA ALA A 290 24.63 12.92 -6.36
C ALA A 290 25.17 14.16 -5.64
N LYS A 291 25.13 14.19 -4.30
CA LYS A 291 25.52 15.36 -3.50
C LYS A 291 26.94 15.88 -3.80
N TYR A 292 27.85 14.98 -4.20
CA TYR A 292 29.24 15.32 -4.52
C TYR A 292 29.41 15.94 -5.92
N PHE A 293 28.43 15.80 -6.82
CA PHE A 293 28.59 16.17 -8.23
C PHE A 293 27.52 17.13 -8.76
N ILE A 294 26.44 17.37 -8.02
CA ILE A 294 25.46 18.41 -8.36
C ILE A 294 26.10 19.80 -8.31
N HIS A 295 25.75 20.70 -9.24
CA HIS A 295 26.32 22.05 -9.27
C HIS A 295 25.63 23.01 -8.31
N GLN A 296 24.38 22.69 -7.95
CA GLN A 296 23.54 23.41 -6.99
C GLN A 296 22.68 22.43 -6.20
N ASP A 297 22.14 22.87 -5.06
CA ASP A 297 21.17 22.10 -4.29
C ASP A 297 20.02 21.65 -5.19
N TYR A 298 19.63 20.38 -5.06
CA TYR A 298 18.53 19.81 -5.81
C TYR A 298 17.33 19.60 -4.87
N SER A 299 16.19 20.14 -5.26
CA SER A 299 14.93 19.96 -4.55
C SER A 299 13.82 19.69 -5.56
N LYS A 300 13.00 18.68 -5.27
CA LYS A 300 11.84 18.34 -6.07
C LYS A 300 10.67 17.96 -5.19
N ASP A 301 9.55 18.65 -5.40
CA ASP A 301 8.28 18.36 -4.76
C ASP A 301 7.35 17.66 -5.75
N ASP A 302 6.83 16.51 -5.32
CA ASP A 302 5.83 15.75 -6.06
C ASP A 302 4.64 15.41 -5.16
N LEU A 303 3.45 15.48 -5.74
CA LEU A 303 2.24 14.96 -5.14
C LEU A 303 2.08 13.51 -5.58
N ILE A 304 2.22 12.58 -4.64
CA ILE A 304 2.26 11.14 -4.92
C ILE A 304 0.95 10.48 -4.49
N PHE A 305 0.23 9.94 -5.46
CA PHE A 305 -0.94 9.08 -5.28
C PHE A 305 -0.47 7.64 -5.15
N TYR A 306 -0.98 6.91 -4.17
CA TYR A 306 -0.61 5.52 -3.96
C TYR A 306 -1.81 4.58 -3.85
N ARG A 307 -1.61 3.39 -4.42
CA ARG A 307 -2.59 2.32 -4.47
C ARG A 307 -2.31 1.31 -3.36
N GLY A 308 -3.37 0.92 -2.65
CA GLY A 308 -3.25 -0.02 -1.54
C GLY A 308 -2.49 0.58 -0.35
N ASN A 309 -1.82 -0.27 0.43
CA ASN A 309 -1.22 0.10 1.71
C ASN A 309 0.29 -0.13 1.80
N LEU A 310 0.93 -0.74 0.79
CA LEU A 310 2.35 -1.05 0.85
C LEU A 310 3.23 0.21 0.96
N LEU A 311 2.87 1.28 0.24
CA LEU A 311 3.63 2.53 0.26
C LEU A 311 3.58 3.24 1.61
N GLU A 312 2.57 2.99 2.43
CA GLU A 312 2.47 3.58 3.78
C GLU A 312 3.66 3.19 4.66
N ASN A 313 4.22 1.99 4.47
CA ASN A 313 5.38 1.53 5.20
C ASN A 313 6.61 2.40 4.88
N THR A 314 6.86 2.64 3.60
CA THR A 314 7.92 3.53 3.13
C THR A 314 7.74 4.97 3.64
N LEU A 315 6.50 5.50 3.65
CA LEU A 315 6.25 6.85 4.16
C LEU A 315 6.47 6.98 5.66
N LYS A 316 6.12 5.96 6.45
CA LYS A 316 6.43 5.92 7.89
C LYS A 316 7.94 5.98 8.14
N ASP A 317 8.70 5.20 7.39
CA ASP A 317 10.16 5.19 7.48
C ASP A 317 10.77 6.54 7.12
N ILE A 318 10.32 7.15 6.01
CA ILE A 318 10.79 8.48 5.60
C ILE A 318 10.49 9.54 6.66
N LYS A 319 9.28 9.52 7.25
CA LYS A 319 8.89 10.48 8.28
C LYS A 319 9.67 10.32 9.58
N ALA A 320 10.00 9.09 9.95
CA ALA A 320 10.78 8.79 11.16
C ALA A 320 12.28 9.10 10.99
N ASP A 321 12.76 9.23 9.76
CA ASP A 321 14.17 9.38 9.43
C ASP A 321 14.54 10.85 9.14
N GLU A 322 15.06 11.54 10.16
CA GLU A 322 15.51 12.93 10.05
C GLU A 322 16.62 13.12 9.01
N ASN A 323 17.41 12.07 8.74
CA ASN A 323 18.51 12.10 7.79
C ASN A 323 18.11 11.65 6.37
N SER A 324 16.87 11.21 6.16
CA SER A 324 16.39 10.85 4.83
C SER A 324 16.41 12.07 3.89
N ALA A 325 16.90 11.88 2.67
CA ALA A 325 16.80 12.88 1.60
C ALA A 325 15.34 13.11 1.17
N TYR A 326 14.48 12.11 1.33
CA TYR A 326 13.04 12.28 1.15
C TYR A 326 12.42 12.86 2.42
N LYS A 327 11.43 13.74 2.25
CA LYS A 327 10.63 14.33 3.33
C LYS A 327 9.15 14.21 3.00
N THR A 328 8.36 13.90 4.00
CA THR A 328 6.90 13.88 3.90
C THR A 328 6.26 14.17 5.26
N ALA A 329 5.12 14.85 5.25
CA ALA A 329 4.30 15.02 6.44
C ALA A 329 3.51 13.73 6.78
N PHE A 330 3.32 12.83 5.80
CA PHE A 330 2.50 11.61 5.89
C PHE A 330 1.12 11.89 6.50
N VAL A 331 0.32 12.66 5.76
CA VAL A 331 -1.02 13.11 6.14
C VAL A 331 -2.08 12.08 5.75
N LYS A 332 -1.81 11.26 4.70
CA LYS A 332 -2.76 10.31 4.10
C LYS A 332 -4.04 10.98 3.60
N ASN A 333 -3.89 11.94 2.71
CA ASN A 333 -5.06 12.61 2.14
C ASN A 333 -5.87 11.64 1.28
N LEU A 334 -7.18 11.60 1.45
CA LEU A 334 -8.05 10.73 0.66
C LEU A 334 -8.11 11.19 -0.79
N THR A 335 -7.80 10.31 -1.73
CA THR A 335 -7.85 10.61 -3.17
C THR A 335 -9.25 11.06 -3.62
N SER A 336 -10.31 10.51 -3.03
CA SER A 336 -11.70 10.91 -3.32
C SER A 336 -12.03 12.38 -2.99
N LYS A 337 -11.16 13.06 -2.23
CA LYS A 337 -11.29 14.50 -1.91
C LYS A 337 -10.40 15.38 -2.78
N TYR A 338 -9.58 14.79 -3.64
CA TYR A 338 -8.76 15.53 -4.59
C TYR A 338 -9.66 16.17 -5.65
N LYS A 339 -9.50 17.48 -5.89
CA LYS A 339 -10.45 18.27 -6.67
C LYS A 339 -10.06 18.39 -8.14
N ASP A 340 -8.77 18.33 -8.42
CA ASP A 340 -8.27 18.57 -9.75
C ASP A 340 -8.39 17.31 -10.61
N LYS A 341 -8.67 17.52 -11.88
CA LYS A 341 -8.80 16.43 -12.84
C LYS A 341 -7.41 15.99 -13.27
N ILE A 342 -7.18 14.68 -13.23
CA ILE A 342 -5.98 14.06 -13.76
C ILE A 342 -6.31 13.35 -15.08
N ASP A 343 -5.67 13.79 -16.17
CA ASP A 343 -5.87 13.18 -17.50
C ASP A 343 -4.96 11.95 -17.74
N TYR A 344 -4.02 11.73 -16.82
CA TYR A 344 -2.98 10.70 -16.77
C TYR A 344 -3.36 9.24 -16.58
N PHE A 345 -4.20 9.08 -15.57
CA PHE A 345 -4.51 7.86 -14.87
C PHE A 345 -5.84 8.06 -14.13
N ASP A 346 -6.55 6.98 -13.85
CA ASP A 346 -7.79 7.04 -13.07
C ASP A 346 -7.46 7.16 -11.58
N LEU A 347 -8.09 8.11 -10.89
CA LEU A 347 -7.98 8.28 -9.44
C LEU A 347 -8.70 7.17 -8.65
N ASN A 348 -9.73 6.53 -9.20
CA ASN A 348 -10.54 5.52 -8.53
C ASN A 348 -9.73 4.37 -7.88
N PRO A 349 -8.72 3.77 -8.55
CA PRO A 349 -7.92 2.73 -7.92
C PRO A 349 -7.03 3.24 -6.77
N TYR A 350 -6.78 4.54 -6.64
CA TYR A 350 -5.85 5.11 -5.65
C TYR A 350 -6.57 5.44 -4.35
N MET A 351 -5.96 5.08 -3.22
CA MET A 351 -6.57 5.27 -1.91
C MET A 351 -6.26 6.65 -1.32
N TYR A 352 -4.99 7.05 -1.41
CA TYR A 352 -4.49 8.25 -0.78
C TYR A 352 -3.47 8.98 -1.66
N TYR A 353 -3.17 10.21 -1.27
CA TYR A 353 -2.04 10.97 -1.77
C TYR A 353 -1.34 11.76 -0.66
N ASP A 354 -0.04 11.98 -0.85
CA ASP A 354 0.80 12.75 0.05
C ASP A 354 1.80 13.59 -0.76
N GLN A 355 2.13 14.78 -0.26
CA GLN A 355 3.24 15.56 -0.79
C GLN A 355 4.56 14.97 -0.27
N ILE A 356 5.49 14.80 -1.20
CA ILE A 356 6.81 14.24 -0.94
C ILE A 356 7.85 15.14 -1.59
N SER A 357 8.86 15.51 -0.82
CA SER A 357 10.00 16.30 -1.27
C SER A 357 11.24 15.42 -1.32
N LEU A 358 12.01 15.46 -2.40
CA LEU A 358 13.37 14.95 -2.46
C LEU A 358 14.34 16.13 -2.38
N ASN A 359 15.19 16.16 -1.36
CA ASN A 359 16.16 17.23 -1.14
C ASN A 359 17.58 16.66 -1.06
N ILE A 360 18.46 17.11 -1.94
CA ILE A 360 19.87 16.75 -1.98
C ILE A 360 20.69 18.04 -1.91
N LYS A 361 21.43 18.22 -0.82
CA LYS A 361 22.31 19.37 -0.63
C LYS A 361 23.65 19.13 -1.30
N LYS A 362 24.17 20.11 -2.02
CA LYS A 362 25.50 20.04 -2.63
C LYS A 362 26.56 19.98 -1.54
N ASP A 363 27.52 19.08 -1.71
CA ASP A 363 28.78 19.15 -0.97
C ASP A 363 29.70 20.18 -1.62
N SER A 364 29.85 21.34 -0.98
CA SER A 364 30.65 22.45 -1.49
C SER A 364 32.15 22.17 -1.54
N THR A 365 32.63 21.07 -0.94
CA THR A 365 34.04 20.67 -1.02
C THR A 365 34.41 20.12 -2.39
N PHE A 366 33.42 19.70 -3.19
CA PHE A 366 33.62 19.21 -4.54
C PHE A 366 33.38 20.32 -5.57
N ALA A 367 34.38 20.54 -6.42
CA ALA A 367 34.29 21.50 -7.52
C ALA A 367 33.29 21.03 -8.58
N SER A 368 32.51 21.98 -9.12
CA SER A 368 31.66 21.73 -10.29
C SER A 368 32.52 21.35 -11.50
N ARG A 369 32.08 20.34 -12.26
CA ARG A 369 32.75 19.82 -13.47
C ARG A 369 31.74 19.66 -14.60
N ASN A 370 32.19 19.71 -15.85
CA ASN A 370 31.33 19.32 -16.98
C ASN A 370 31.02 17.82 -16.86
N ILE A 371 29.74 17.45 -16.89
CA ILE A 371 29.31 16.06 -16.67
C ILE A 371 28.75 15.49 -17.96
N TYR A 372 29.31 14.37 -18.37
CA TYR A 372 28.89 13.56 -19.50
C TYR A 372 28.39 12.23 -18.96
N ILE A 373 27.18 11.81 -19.34
CA ILE A 373 26.57 10.59 -18.80
C ILE A 373 26.32 9.62 -19.94
N LEU A 374 26.90 8.42 -19.85
CA LEU A 374 26.66 7.35 -20.82
C LEU A 374 25.61 6.39 -20.26
N THR A 375 24.57 6.12 -21.05
CA THR A 375 23.56 5.09 -20.79
C THR A 375 23.45 4.16 -22.00
N ASN A 376 22.82 3.00 -21.83
CA ASN A 376 22.50 2.09 -22.94
C ASN A 376 21.06 1.59 -22.86
N ALA A 377 20.71 0.62 -23.71
CA ALA A 377 19.36 0.05 -23.77
C ALA A 377 18.94 -0.79 -22.55
N ASN A 378 19.88 -1.10 -21.64
CA ASN A 378 19.64 -1.84 -20.39
C ASN A 378 19.69 -0.94 -19.15
N THR A 379 20.11 0.32 -19.30
CA THR A 379 20.14 1.29 -18.20
C THR A 379 18.70 1.63 -17.82
N ALA A 380 18.36 1.45 -16.55
CA ALA A 380 17.01 1.66 -16.05
C ALA A 380 17.00 2.19 -14.62
N ASN A 381 15.80 2.51 -14.15
CA ASN A 381 15.49 2.70 -12.74
C ASN A 381 16.24 3.85 -12.04
N GLU A 382 16.88 3.59 -10.90
CA GLU A 382 17.58 4.62 -10.13
C GLU A 382 18.78 5.19 -10.90
N ALA A 383 19.36 4.44 -11.85
CA ALA A 383 20.40 4.96 -12.74
C ALA A 383 19.86 6.07 -13.67
N ILE A 384 18.66 5.86 -14.20
CA ILE A 384 17.95 6.88 -14.98
C ILE A 384 17.59 8.08 -14.12
N LYS A 385 17.20 7.85 -12.85
CA LYS A 385 16.94 8.93 -11.88
C LYS A 385 18.21 9.75 -11.59
N LEU A 386 19.36 9.11 -11.36
CA LEU A 386 20.64 9.80 -11.17
C LEU A 386 20.98 10.67 -12.38
N ALA A 387 20.83 10.14 -13.60
CA ALA A 387 21.07 10.90 -14.82
C ALA A 387 20.14 12.11 -14.92
N SER A 388 18.86 11.97 -14.57
CA SER A 388 17.91 13.09 -14.53
C SER A 388 18.30 14.16 -13.52
N ILE A 389 18.67 13.76 -12.30
CA ILE A 389 19.11 14.69 -11.24
C ILE A 389 20.33 15.49 -11.71
N LEU A 390 21.34 14.84 -12.26
CA LEU A 390 22.55 15.49 -12.76
C LEU A 390 22.27 16.38 -13.98
N LYS A 391 21.34 15.98 -14.86
CA LYS A 391 20.92 16.83 -15.98
C LYS A 391 20.26 18.11 -15.49
N GLU A 392 19.34 18.01 -14.53
CA GLU A 392 18.58 19.15 -13.99
C GLU A 392 19.42 20.07 -13.09
N SER A 393 20.34 19.51 -12.29
CA SER A 393 21.13 20.26 -11.31
C SER A 393 22.52 20.68 -11.79
N SER A 394 23.05 20.07 -12.84
CA SER A 394 24.41 20.29 -13.33
C SER A 394 24.51 20.48 -14.84
N ASN A 395 23.38 20.58 -15.55
CA ASN A 395 23.34 20.66 -17.02
C ASN A 395 24.14 19.52 -17.70
N ALA A 396 24.08 18.31 -17.12
CA ALA A 396 24.83 17.17 -17.63
C ALA A 396 24.41 16.80 -19.07
N PHE A 397 25.40 16.44 -19.90
CA PHE A 397 25.20 15.99 -21.27
C PHE A 397 25.01 14.47 -21.31
N VAL A 398 23.79 14.03 -21.61
CA VAL A 398 23.40 12.61 -21.53
C VAL A 398 23.42 11.97 -22.92
N VAL A 399 24.14 10.87 -23.07
CA VAL A 399 24.30 10.11 -24.30
C VAL A 399 23.75 8.70 -24.15
N LYS A 400 22.88 8.28 -25.05
CA LYS A 400 22.36 6.90 -25.11
C LYS A 400 23.02 6.10 -26.22
N ASN A 401 23.65 4.99 -25.86
CA ASN A 401 24.13 3.99 -26.79
C ASN A 401 23.03 2.95 -27.06
N ALA A 402 22.27 3.12 -28.14
CA ALA A 402 21.19 2.22 -28.52
C ALA A 402 20.84 2.34 -30.01
N LEU A 403 20.31 1.25 -30.57
CA LEU A 403 19.83 1.19 -31.96
C LEU A 403 18.48 1.91 -32.15
N ASP A 404 17.54 1.75 -31.21
CA ASP A 404 16.19 2.31 -31.30
C ASP A 404 16.19 3.80 -30.88
N PRO A 405 15.68 4.72 -31.73
CA PRO A 405 15.57 6.13 -31.39
C PRO A 405 14.46 6.44 -30.37
N ASN A 406 13.50 5.55 -30.14
CA ASN A 406 12.35 5.83 -29.29
C ASN A 406 12.66 5.64 -27.80
N PRO A 407 12.05 6.44 -26.91
CA PRO A 407 12.04 6.15 -25.48
C PRO A 407 11.38 4.81 -25.19
N THR A 408 11.96 4.03 -24.28
CA THR A 408 11.38 2.76 -23.81
C THR A 408 10.93 2.88 -22.35
N ALA A 409 10.22 1.86 -21.84
CA ALA A 409 9.84 1.80 -20.42
C ALA A 409 11.05 1.86 -19.46
N GLN A 410 12.24 1.47 -19.92
CA GLN A 410 13.46 1.53 -19.14
C GLN A 410 13.95 2.97 -18.94
N ASP A 411 13.67 3.87 -19.88
CA ASP A 411 14.06 5.28 -19.82
C ASP A 411 13.16 6.10 -18.87
N ARG A 412 12.17 5.47 -18.23
CA ARG A 412 11.22 6.11 -17.32
C ARG A 412 11.93 6.60 -16.06
N ILE A 413 11.64 7.83 -15.67
CA ILE A 413 12.04 8.41 -14.39
C ILE A 413 10.93 8.12 -13.37
N TYR A 414 11.28 7.37 -12.33
CA TYR A 414 10.36 7.09 -11.22
C TYR A 414 10.55 8.13 -10.11
N GLU A 415 9.47 8.82 -9.77
CA GLU A 415 9.52 9.94 -8.83
C GLU A 415 9.69 9.50 -7.38
N PHE A 416 9.30 8.26 -7.07
CA PHE A 416 9.34 7.72 -5.73
C PHE A 416 9.93 6.30 -5.73
N PRO A 417 10.71 5.90 -4.70
CA PRO A 417 11.26 4.56 -4.58
C PRO A 417 10.16 3.47 -4.57
N PRO A 418 10.50 2.23 -4.95
CA PRO A 418 9.53 1.13 -4.95
C PRO A 418 9.13 0.76 -3.51
N SER A 419 7.92 0.24 -3.36
CA SER A 419 7.53 -0.47 -2.13
C SER A 419 8.04 -1.91 -2.18
N LEU A 420 8.30 -2.49 -1.01
CA LEU A 420 8.77 -3.87 -0.88
C LEU A 420 7.74 -4.73 -0.14
N PHE A 421 7.61 -5.99 -0.52
CA PHE A 421 6.88 -7.00 0.24
C PHE A 421 7.55 -8.38 0.11
N VAL A 422 7.30 -9.26 1.08
CA VAL A 422 7.91 -10.59 1.18
C VAL A 422 6.97 -11.67 0.63
N LEU A 423 7.54 -12.67 -0.01
CA LEU A 423 6.91 -13.96 -0.25
C LEU A 423 7.26 -14.89 0.91
N ASP A 424 6.26 -15.24 1.70
CA ASP A 424 6.43 -15.82 3.04
C ASP A 424 7.29 -17.09 3.05
N HIS A 425 7.11 -17.99 2.08
CA HIS A 425 7.80 -19.28 2.07
C HIS A 425 9.17 -19.22 1.39
N SER A 426 9.26 -18.59 0.23
CA SER A 426 10.52 -18.49 -0.51
C SER A 426 11.48 -17.49 0.12
N GLY A 427 10.99 -16.52 0.90
CA GLY A 427 11.80 -15.42 1.42
C GLY A 427 12.27 -14.45 0.34
N LEU A 428 11.68 -14.50 -0.86
CA LEU A 428 11.97 -13.53 -1.91
C LEU A 428 11.30 -12.20 -1.59
N ILE A 429 12.02 -11.10 -1.79
CA ILE A 429 11.44 -9.76 -1.71
C ILE A 429 11.05 -9.32 -3.11
N ILE A 430 9.83 -8.82 -3.24
CA ILE A 430 9.32 -8.21 -4.46
C ILE A 430 9.34 -6.70 -4.30
N SER A 431 10.03 -6.04 -5.22
CA SER A 431 9.90 -4.61 -5.44
C SER A 431 8.68 -4.32 -6.29
N LEU A 432 7.95 -3.26 -5.95
CA LEU A 432 6.70 -2.91 -6.60
C LEU A 432 6.57 -1.40 -6.79
N ASN A 433 6.21 -1.01 -8.00
CA ASN A 433 5.75 0.33 -8.31
C ASN A 433 4.32 0.56 -7.80
N THR A 434 4.17 1.33 -6.72
CA THR A 434 2.88 1.56 -6.03
C THR A 434 2.39 3.00 -6.12
N ALA A 435 3.17 3.89 -6.75
CA ALA A 435 2.97 5.33 -6.74
C ALA A 435 2.79 5.92 -8.14
N ARG A 436 1.98 6.97 -8.24
CA ARG A 436 1.96 7.89 -9.39
C ARG A 436 2.06 9.32 -8.92
N ALA A 437 2.88 10.10 -9.62
CA ALA A 437 2.88 11.54 -9.45
C ALA A 437 1.65 12.14 -10.14
N GLU A 438 1.25 13.33 -9.68
CA GLU A 438 0.27 14.21 -10.35
C GLU A 438 0.78 14.79 -11.69
N ARG A 439 1.74 14.15 -12.35
CA ARG A 439 2.27 14.58 -13.63
C ARG A 439 2.40 13.37 -14.56
N PRO A 440 2.36 13.58 -15.88
CA PRO A 440 2.60 12.50 -16.83
C PRO A 440 3.95 11.83 -16.56
N ASN A 441 4.04 10.55 -16.93
CA ASN A 441 5.29 9.80 -16.83
C ASN A 441 6.41 10.55 -17.55
N ARG A 442 7.49 10.82 -16.83
CA ARG A 442 8.69 11.46 -17.36
C ARG A 442 9.65 10.38 -17.87
N TYR A 443 10.33 10.69 -18.96
CA TYR A 443 11.38 9.86 -19.54
C TYR A 443 12.65 10.69 -19.66
N LEU A 444 13.80 10.05 -19.51
CA LEU A 444 15.08 10.73 -19.64
C LEU A 444 15.28 11.23 -21.07
N GLU A 445 15.51 12.52 -21.20
CA GLU A 445 15.84 13.14 -22.48
C GLU A 445 17.33 13.04 -22.75
N TYR A 446 17.68 12.54 -23.94
CA TYR A 446 19.07 12.37 -24.36
C TYR A 446 19.51 13.55 -25.20
N ASN A 447 20.69 14.09 -24.90
CA ASN A 447 21.33 15.12 -25.71
C ASN A 447 21.82 14.54 -27.04
N GLN A 448 22.30 13.30 -27.01
CA GLN A 448 22.78 12.61 -28.21
C GLN A 448 22.52 11.11 -28.11
N ARG A 449 22.35 10.48 -29.27
CA ARG A 449 22.34 9.03 -29.40
C ARG A 449 23.54 8.59 -30.22
N ILE A 450 24.14 7.49 -29.81
CA ILE A 450 25.22 6.81 -30.54
C ILE A 450 24.84 5.34 -30.73
N ASN A 451 25.45 4.73 -31.74
CA ASN A 451 25.40 3.29 -31.93
C ASN A 451 26.83 2.82 -32.14
N SER A 452 27.51 2.55 -31.03
CA SER A 452 28.95 2.27 -31.02
C SER A 452 29.24 0.97 -30.29
N LYS A 453 30.12 0.17 -30.89
CA LYS A 453 30.74 -0.98 -30.23
C LYS A 453 31.70 -0.56 -29.11
N TYR A 454 32.21 0.68 -29.19
CA TYR A 454 33.14 1.27 -28.22
C TYR A 454 32.56 2.60 -27.69
N PRO A 455 31.47 2.54 -26.91
CA PRO A 455 30.70 3.73 -26.56
C PRO A 455 31.49 4.72 -25.70
N ILE A 456 32.43 4.25 -24.88
CA ILE A 456 33.32 5.12 -24.09
C ILE A 456 34.23 5.94 -24.99
N SER A 457 34.86 5.32 -26.00
CA SER A 457 35.70 6.06 -26.95
C SER A 457 34.89 7.13 -27.69
N SER A 458 33.66 6.80 -28.10
CA SER A 458 32.74 7.78 -28.68
C SER A 458 32.38 8.90 -27.70
N MET A 459 32.15 8.57 -26.42
CA MET A 459 31.87 9.56 -25.38
C MET A 459 33.04 10.51 -25.17
N LEU A 460 34.26 10.00 -25.13
CA LEU A 460 35.48 10.80 -24.99
C LEU A 460 35.67 11.76 -26.17
N SER A 461 35.25 11.37 -27.39
CA SER A 461 35.28 12.27 -28.57
C SER A 461 34.21 13.35 -28.56
N ILE A 462 33.15 13.19 -27.77
CA ILE A 462 32.10 14.22 -27.56
C ILE A 462 32.49 15.15 -26.40
N ALA A 463 33.24 14.62 -25.43
CA ALA A 463 33.61 15.31 -24.19
C ALA A 463 34.95 16.07 -24.26
N GLY A 464 35.84 15.68 -25.17
CA GLY A 464 37.07 16.39 -25.51
C GLY A 464 36.90 17.18 -26.80
#